data_AF-A0A401UUS9-F1
#
_entry.id   AF-A0A401UUS9-F1
#
_cell.length_a   1.000
_cell.length_b   1.000
_cell.length_c   1.000
_cell.angle_alpha   90.00
_cell.angle_beta   90.00
_cell.angle_gamma   90.00
#
_symmetry.space_group_name_H-M   'P 1'
#
loop_
_entity.id
_entity.type
_entity.pdbx_description
1 polymer ?
#
loop_
_entity_poly.entity_id
_entity_poly.type
_entity_poly.pdbx_seq_one_letter_code
_entity_poly.pdbx_strand_id
1 'polypeptide(L)'
;MTLTLDEFIIRFLMHVLSRKFVKIRHYGILSNRNRSTKLQKCKELTGAVENKNQNLEVKLSAAELLLKLTGIDINICSCCGKGKLITKEKLKLIFLVLKQISERWKRLNPHSSGNAASFFSLFQKLSNFSGYHHLSIYLW
;
A
#
# COMPACT_ATOMS: atom_id res chain seq x y z
N MET A 1 22.96 22.63 45.43
CA MET A 1 22.72 21.27 45.97
C MET A 1 23.75 20.33 45.35
N THR A 2 24.59 19.73 46.18
CA THR A 2 25.58 18.71 45.78
C THR A 2 24.96 17.34 46.06
N LEU A 3 24.84 16.50 45.03
CA LEU A 3 24.37 15.12 45.18
C LEU A 3 25.57 14.19 45.42
N THR A 4 25.34 13.14 46.20
CA THR A 4 26.32 12.06 46.31
C THR A 4 26.42 11.29 44.99
N LEU A 5 27.56 10.65 44.74
CA LEU A 5 27.82 9.93 43.49
C LEU A 5 26.76 8.84 43.23
N ASP A 6 26.34 8.14 44.28
CA ASP A 6 25.36 7.06 44.21
C ASP A 6 23.98 7.58 43.81
N GLU A 7 23.54 8.69 44.42
CA GLU A 7 22.28 9.34 44.06
C GLU A 7 22.29 9.87 42.63
N PHE A 8 23.44 10.37 42.16
CA PHE A 8 23.59 10.83 40.78
C PHE A 8 23.44 9.67 39.79
N ILE A 9 24.11 8.54 40.03
CA ILE A 9 24.08 7.38 39.15
C ILE A 9 22.66 6.80 39.07
N ILE A 10 21.97 6.64 40.22
CA ILE A 10 20.59 6.12 40.24
C ILE A 10 19.64 7.03 39.47
N ARG A 11 19.71 8.36 39.70
CA ARG A 11 18.89 9.34 38.97
C ARG A 11 19.20 9.34 37.47
N PHE A 12 20.48 9.22 37.10
CA PHE A 12 20.90 9.16 35.71
C PHE A 12 20.36 7.90 35.01
N LEU A 13 20.47 6.74 35.65
CA LEU A 13 19.98 5.46 35.10
C LEU A 13 18.46 5.41 34.96
N MET A 14 17.70 6.09 35.83
CA MET A 14 16.25 6.24 35.66
C MET A 14 15.86 6.99 34.36
N HIS A 15 16.75 7.77 33.77
CA HIS A 15 16.51 8.48 32.51
C HIS A 15 16.93 7.72 31.26
N VAL A 16 17.62 6.58 31.43
CA VAL A 16 18.04 5.68 30.36
C VAL A 16 16.89 4.74 30.05
N LEU A 17 16.35 4.88 28.85
CA LEU A 17 15.19 4.12 28.41
C LEU A 17 15.62 2.71 27.98
N SER A 18 14.87 1.68 28.39
CA SER A 18 15.19 0.29 28.06
C SER A 18 15.14 0.03 26.55
N ARG A 19 15.85 -1.02 26.11
CA ARG A 19 15.89 -1.39 24.68
C ARG A 19 14.45 -1.58 24.16
N LYS A 20 14.18 -1.03 22.96
CA LYS A 20 12.89 -1.02 22.25
C LYS A 20 11.89 0.08 22.65
N PHE A 21 12.21 0.91 23.64
CA PHE A 21 11.42 2.11 23.92
C PHE A 21 12.06 3.33 23.25
N VAL A 22 11.23 4.19 22.65
CA VAL A 22 11.68 5.44 22.04
C VAL A 22 11.28 6.60 22.94
N LYS A 23 12.25 7.42 23.32
CA LYS A 23 12.00 8.60 24.17
C LYS A 23 11.18 9.60 23.36
N ILE A 24 9.93 9.84 23.75
CA ILE A 24 9.10 10.88 23.14
C ILE A 24 9.71 12.22 23.54
N ARG A 25 10.34 12.92 22.58
CA ARG A 25 10.88 14.25 22.82
C ARG A 25 9.80 15.28 22.50
N HIS A 26 9.29 15.96 23.53
CA HIS A 26 8.37 17.10 23.35
C HIS A 26 9.06 18.33 22.70
N TYR A 27 10.39 18.29 22.63
CA TYR A 27 11.26 19.28 22.00
C TYR A 27 11.99 18.67 20.79
N GLY A 28 12.43 19.52 19.88
CA GLY A 28 13.12 19.11 18.65
C GLY A 28 12.66 19.91 17.45
N ILE A 29 13.24 19.59 16.29
CA ILE A 29 12.87 20.21 15.01
C ILE A 29 11.52 19.65 14.51
N LEU A 30 11.25 18.37 14.76
CA LEU A 30 10.00 17.69 14.35
C LEU A 30 8.91 17.65 15.43
N SER A 31 9.13 18.28 16.60
CA SER A 31 8.10 18.30 17.65
C SER A 31 6.90 19.13 17.21
N ASN A 32 5.68 18.76 17.60
CA ASN A 32 4.45 19.36 17.06
C ASN A 32 4.42 20.89 17.16
N ARG A 33 4.84 21.45 18.31
CA ARG A 33 4.92 22.91 18.55
C ARG A 33 5.90 23.62 17.60
N ASN A 34 7.03 22.97 17.28
CA ASN A 34 8.12 23.60 16.54
C ASN A 34 8.18 23.17 15.07
N ARG A 35 7.42 22.14 14.68
CA ARG A 35 7.50 21.51 13.37
C ARG A 35 7.28 22.51 12.26
N SER A 36 6.27 23.38 12.37
CA SER A 36 5.98 24.35 11.31
C SER A 36 7.15 25.32 11.10
N THR A 37 7.60 25.99 12.16
CA THR A 37 8.62 27.04 12.08
C THR A 37 10.02 26.50 11.81
N LYS A 38 10.45 25.48 12.55
CA LYS A 38 11.82 24.95 12.43
C LYS A 38 12.00 24.16 11.14
N LEU A 39 10.99 23.38 10.70
CA LEU A 39 11.10 22.65 9.45
C LEU A 39 11.13 23.57 8.24
N GLN A 40 10.38 24.68 8.26
CA GLN A 40 10.46 25.69 7.21
C GLN A 40 11.86 26.30 7.14
N LYS A 41 12.40 26.74 8.28
CA LYS A 41 13.77 27.28 8.34
C LYS A 41 14.82 26.27 7.86
N CYS A 42 14.68 24.99 8.20
CA CYS A 42 15.56 23.94 7.67
C CYS A 42 15.46 23.83 6.16
N LYS A 43 14.24 23.85 5.58
CA LYS A 43 14.06 23.78 4.13
C LYS A 43 14.68 24.99 3.41
N GLU A 44 14.56 26.18 3.98
CA GLU A 44 15.21 27.41 3.46
C GLU A 44 16.73 27.26 3.48
N LEU A 45 17.30 26.85 4.62
CA LEU A 45 18.75 26.66 4.77
C LEU A 45 19.32 25.55 3.87
N THR A 46 18.50 24.56 3.51
CA THR A 46 18.91 23.41 2.68
C THR A 46 18.57 23.64 1.19
N GLY A 47 17.98 24.79 0.81
CA GLY A 47 17.54 25.05 -0.57
C GLY A 47 16.39 24.15 -1.05
N ALA A 48 15.74 23.41 -0.15
CA ALA A 48 14.68 22.46 -0.49
C ALA A 48 13.36 23.15 -0.90
N VAL A 49 13.20 24.44 -0.57
CA VAL A 49 12.02 25.24 -0.97
C VAL A 49 12.05 25.58 -2.46
N GLU A 50 13.23 25.76 -3.04
CA GLU A 50 13.44 26.17 -4.43
C GLU A 50 13.10 25.04 -5.42
N ASN A 51 13.15 23.79 -4.94
CA ASN A 51 12.84 22.58 -5.71
C ASN A 51 11.34 22.31 -5.94
N LYS A 52 10.44 23.22 -5.55
CA LYS A 52 9.00 23.06 -5.86
C LYS A 52 8.66 23.37 -7.32
N ASN A 53 9.46 24.22 -7.98
CA ASN A 53 9.15 24.72 -9.33
C ASN A 53 9.87 23.99 -10.46
N GLN A 54 10.87 23.14 -10.16
CA GLN A 54 11.59 22.37 -11.19
C GLN A 54 10.98 20.98 -11.44
N ASN A 55 10.03 20.54 -10.60
CA ASN A 55 9.37 19.26 -10.74
C ASN A 55 7.97 19.44 -11.39
N LEU A 56 7.97 19.93 -12.64
CA LEU A 56 6.90 19.65 -13.61
C LEU A 56 7.06 18.24 -14.18
N GLU A 57 7.72 17.33 -13.45
CA GLU A 57 7.83 15.94 -13.86
C GLU A 57 6.49 15.28 -13.57
N VAL A 58 5.89 14.75 -14.65
CA VAL A 58 4.86 13.71 -14.70
C VAL A 58 4.39 13.28 -13.32
N LYS A 59 3.12 13.50 -12.97
CA LYS A 59 2.49 12.92 -11.76
C LYS A 59 2.60 11.39 -11.82
N LEU A 60 3.76 10.85 -11.44
CA LEU A 60 3.98 9.43 -11.34
C LEU A 60 3.09 8.93 -10.23
N SER A 61 2.37 7.84 -10.49
CA SER A 61 1.67 7.16 -9.41
C SER A 61 2.69 6.67 -8.37
N ALA A 62 2.28 6.51 -7.10
CA ALA A 62 3.17 6.00 -6.07
C ALA A 62 3.81 4.66 -6.46
N ALA A 63 3.08 3.82 -7.20
CA ALA A 63 3.59 2.55 -7.73
C ALA A 63 4.68 2.76 -8.78
N GLU A 64 4.52 3.70 -9.71
CA GLU A 64 5.54 4.04 -10.71
C GLU A 64 6.80 4.63 -10.08
N LEU A 65 6.63 5.48 -9.06
CA LEU A 65 7.74 6.07 -8.33
C LEU A 65 8.54 4.99 -7.58
N LEU A 66 7.85 4.06 -6.93
CA LEU A 66 8.49 2.95 -6.24
C LEU A 66 9.20 2.01 -7.22
N LEU A 67 8.60 1.74 -8.38
CA LEU A 67 9.24 0.97 -9.44
C LEU A 67 10.53 1.64 -9.93
N LYS A 68 10.53 2.96 -10.14
CA LYS A 68 11.74 3.70 -10.55
C LYS A 68 12.85 3.69 -9.49
N LEU A 69 12.50 3.87 -8.23
CA LEU A 69 13.48 3.96 -7.14
C LEU A 69 14.06 2.61 -6.73
N THR A 70 13.25 1.55 -6.80
CA THR A 70 13.61 0.23 -6.26
C THR A 70 13.80 -0.83 -7.33
N GLY A 71 13.31 -0.62 -8.55
CA GLY A 71 13.26 -1.63 -9.61
C GLY A 71 12.19 -2.71 -9.41
N ILE A 72 11.39 -2.63 -8.33
CA ILE A 72 10.43 -3.65 -7.95
C ILE A 72 9.01 -3.19 -8.29
N ASP A 73 8.28 -3.96 -9.09
CA ASP A 73 6.86 -3.72 -9.37
C ASP A 73 5.99 -4.32 -8.25
N ILE A 74 5.44 -3.44 -7.42
CA ILE A 74 4.57 -3.80 -6.28
C ILE A 74 3.24 -4.39 -6.75
N ASN A 75 2.87 -4.20 -8.02
CA ASN A 75 1.65 -4.78 -8.57
C ASN A 75 1.86 -6.24 -9.00
N ILE A 76 3.07 -6.79 -8.94
CA ILE A 76 3.34 -8.18 -9.27
C ILE A 76 3.43 -9.00 -7.99
N CYS A 77 2.81 -10.19 -8.00
CA CYS A 77 2.91 -11.12 -6.89
C CYS A 77 4.35 -11.61 -6.71
N SER A 78 4.92 -11.38 -5.53
CA SER A 78 6.27 -11.82 -5.17
C SER A 78 6.42 -13.35 -5.09
N CYS A 79 5.33 -14.09 -4.88
CA CYS A 79 5.38 -15.56 -4.81
C CYS A 79 5.50 -16.24 -6.17
N CYS A 80 4.80 -15.73 -7.20
CA CYS A 80 4.70 -16.40 -8.49
C CYS A 80 5.27 -15.61 -9.67
N GLY A 81 5.54 -14.30 -9.51
CA GLY A 81 6.11 -13.43 -10.54
C GLY A 81 5.24 -13.18 -11.78
N LYS A 82 4.07 -13.83 -11.89
CA LYS A 82 3.19 -13.79 -13.06
C LYS A 82 1.86 -13.06 -12.79
N GLY A 83 1.33 -13.17 -11.57
CA GLY A 83 0.02 -12.60 -11.23
C GLY A 83 0.11 -11.11 -10.91
N LYS A 84 -0.81 -10.31 -11.47
CA LYS A 84 -1.02 -8.92 -11.06
C LYS A 84 -1.94 -8.83 -9.83
N LEU A 85 -1.50 -8.11 -8.81
CA LEU A 85 -2.26 -7.82 -7.60
C LEU A 85 -3.31 -6.73 -7.90
N ILE A 86 -4.52 -6.93 -7.39
CA ILE A 86 -5.65 -6.00 -7.52
C ILE A 86 -6.25 -5.71 -6.16
N THR A 87 -6.78 -4.49 -5.99
CA THR A 87 -7.39 -4.10 -4.71
C THR A 87 -8.72 -4.82 -4.48
N LYS A 88 -9.10 -4.98 -3.22
CA LYS A 88 -10.34 -5.68 -2.84
C LYS A 88 -11.59 -4.97 -3.38
N GLU A 89 -11.57 -3.65 -3.54
CA GLU A 89 -12.69 -2.91 -4.13
C GLU A 89 -12.90 -3.29 -5.61
N LYS A 90 -11.81 -3.44 -6.38
CA LYS A 90 -11.89 -3.90 -7.77
C LYS A 90 -12.42 -5.32 -7.88
N LEU A 91 -12.05 -6.20 -6.95
CA LEU A 91 -12.59 -7.56 -6.87
C LEU A 91 -14.11 -7.58 -6.69
N LYS A 92 -14.67 -6.70 -5.84
CA LYS A 92 -16.12 -6.60 -5.64
C LYS A 92 -16.86 -6.23 -6.92
N LEU A 93 -16.34 -5.26 -7.68
CA LEU A 93 -16.94 -4.85 -8.95
C LEU A 93 -16.95 -5.98 -9.98
N ILE A 94 -15.83 -6.70 -10.10
CA ILE A 94 -15.74 -7.87 -10.97
C ILE A 94 -16.80 -8.88 -10.55
N PHE A 95 -16.83 -9.28 -9.27
CA PHE A 95 -17.79 -10.26 -8.77
C PHE A 95 -19.26 -9.88 -9.03
N LEU A 96 -19.63 -8.61 -8.85
CA LEU A 96 -20.97 -8.11 -9.15
C LEU A 96 -21.33 -8.25 -10.63
N VAL A 97 -20.41 -7.87 -11.53
CA VAL A 97 -20.60 -8.00 -12.98
C VAL A 97 -20.74 -9.48 -13.38
N LEU A 98 -19.92 -10.36 -12.80
CA LEU A 98 -19.96 -11.80 -13.08
C LEU A 98 -21.30 -12.42 -12.66
N LYS A 99 -21.78 -12.06 -11.47
CA LYS A 99 -23.10 -12.47 -10.97
C LYS A 99 -24.21 -11.99 -11.91
N GLN A 100 -24.13 -10.77 -12.42
CA GLN A 100 -25.14 -10.23 -13.33
C GLN A 100 -25.15 -10.95 -14.69
N ILE A 101 -23.96 -11.31 -15.21
CA ILE A 101 -23.83 -12.07 -16.46
C ILE A 101 -24.36 -13.50 -16.30
N SER A 102 -24.05 -14.17 -15.18
CA SER A 102 -24.55 -15.53 -14.93
C SER A 102 -26.08 -15.57 -14.84
N GLU A 103 -26.69 -14.62 -14.11
CA GLU A 103 -28.15 -14.54 -13.99
C GLU A 103 -28.83 -14.15 -15.30
N ARG A 104 -28.18 -13.32 -16.14
CA ARG A 104 -28.68 -13.01 -17.48
C ARG A 104 -28.64 -14.24 -18.40
N TRP A 105 -27.58 -15.04 -18.35
CA TRP A 105 -27.45 -16.24 -19.18
C TRP A 105 -28.47 -17.32 -18.82
N LYS A 106 -28.72 -17.54 -17.52
CA LYS A 106 -29.77 -18.44 -17.03
C LYS A 106 -31.16 -18.06 -17.57
N ARG A 107 -31.49 -16.76 -17.58
CA ARG A 107 -32.76 -16.26 -18.13
C ARG A 107 -32.91 -16.51 -19.63
N LEU A 108 -31.82 -16.44 -20.39
CA LEU A 108 -31.84 -16.61 -21.84
C LEU A 108 -31.87 -18.09 -22.27
N ASN A 109 -31.51 -19.04 -21.39
CA ASN A 109 -31.40 -20.46 -21.73
C ASN A 109 -32.10 -21.38 -20.69
N PRO A 110 -33.43 -21.29 -20.52
CA PRO A 110 -34.17 -21.99 -19.47
C PRO A 110 -34.22 -23.53 -19.63
N HIS A 111 -34.00 -24.05 -20.85
CA HIS A 111 -34.01 -25.50 -21.13
C HIS A 111 -32.61 -26.12 -21.22
N SER A 112 -31.54 -25.34 -21.00
CA SER A 112 -30.19 -25.89 -20.99
C SER A 112 -29.96 -26.66 -19.69
N SER A 113 -30.13 -27.97 -19.74
CA SER A 113 -29.69 -28.87 -18.69
C SER A 113 -28.15 -28.86 -18.64
N GLY A 114 -27.64 -28.02 -17.75
CA GLY A 114 -26.65 -28.49 -16.79
C GLY A 114 -25.22 -28.74 -17.26
N ASN A 115 -24.78 -28.34 -18.45
CA ASN A 115 -23.32 -28.25 -18.65
C ASN A 115 -22.83 -26.88 -18.17
N ALA A 116 -22.70 -26.74 -16.85
CA ALA A 116 -21.93 -25.67 -16.22
C ALA A 116 -20.57 -25.46 -16.91
N ALA A 117 -20.01 -26.54 -17.49
CA ALA A 117 -18.80 -26.53 -18.33
C ALA A 117 -18.86 -25.63 -19.59
N SER A 118 -20.02 -25.42 -20.22
CA SER A 118 -20.12 -24.56 -21.41
C SER A 118 -20.04 -23.08 -21.03
N PHE A 119 -20.73 -22.69 -19.95
CA PHE A 119 -20.64 -21.36 -19.39
C PHE A 119 -19.26 -21.11 -18.79
N PHE A 120 -18.71 -22.08 -18.03
CA PHE A 120 -17.39 -21.98 -17.43
C PHE A 120 -16.29 -21.88 -18.49
N SER A 121 -16.35 -22.64 -19.60
CA SER A 121 -15.35 -22.55 -20.68
C SER A 121 -15.42 -21.24 -21.45
N LEU A 122 -16.62 -20.70 -21.69
CA LEU A 122 -16.81 -19.39 -22.33
C LEU A 122 -16.38 -18.25 -21.40
N PHE A 123 -16.66 -18.40 -20.11
CA PHE A 123 -16.23 -17.50 -19.05
C PHE A 123 -14.71 -17.54 -18.85
N GLN A 124 -14.09 -18.73 -18.89
CA GLN A 124 -12.65 -18.92 -18.85
C GLN A 124 -11.97 -18.22 -20.04
N LYS A 125 -12.55 -18.35 -21.25
CA LYS A 125 -12.07 -17.65 -22.46
C LYS A 125 -12.15 -16.12 -22.31
N LEU A 126 -13.20 -15.59 -21.68
CA LEU A 126 -13.32 -14.16 -21.39
C LEU A 126 -12.36 -13.69 -20.27
N SER A 127 -12.11 -14.54 -19.26
CA SER A 127 -11.22 -14.24 -18.14
C SER A 127 -9.72 -14.32 -18.49
N ASN A 128 -9.35 -15.20 -19.43
CA ASN A 128 -7.99 -15.34 -19.95
C ASN A 128 -7.53 -14.10 -20.73
N PHE A 129 -8.46 -13.23 -21.15
CA PHE A 129 -8.14 -11.94 -21.76
C PHE A 129 -7.55 -10.92 -20.77
N SER A 130 -7.61 -11.21 -19.46
CA SER A 130 -7.30 -10.22 -18.42
C SER A 130 -6.07 -10.55 -17.57
N GLY A 131 -5.28 -11.57 -17.91
CA GLY A 131 -4.02 -11.87 -17.20
C GLY A 131 -4.18 -12.29 -15.74
N TYR A 132 -5.39 -12.64 -15.31
CA TYR A 132 -5.68 -13.03 -13.92
C TYR A 132 -5.56 -14.54 -13.73
N HIS A 133 -4.33 -15.04 -13.75
CA HIS A 133 -4.05 -16.46 -13.52
C HIS A 133 -4.41 -16.97 -12.10
N HIS A 134 -4.78 -16.09 -11.16
CA HIS A 134 -5.01 -16.44 -9.76
C HIS A 134 -6.44 -16.19 -9.25
N LEU A 135 -7.36 -15.72 -10.11
CA LEU A 135 -8.78 -15.56 -9.72
C LEU A 135 -9.50 -16.90 -9.50
N SER A 136 -8.90 -18.02 -9.94
CA SER A 136 -9.44 -19.37 -9.73
C SER A 136 -9.46 -19.82 -8.27
N ILE A 137 -8.76 -19.13 -7.35
CA ILE A 137 -8.69 -19.49 -5.93
C ILE A 137 -9.81 -18.83 -5.11
N TYR A 138 -10.46 -17.80 -5.65
CA TYR A 138 -11.54 -17.06 -4.96
C TYR A 138 -12.95 -17.42 -5.46
N LEU A 139 -13.07 -18.46 -6.30
CA LEU A 139 -14.32 -18.84 -6.96
C LEU A 139 -14.72 -20.32 -6.71
N TRP A 140 -14.34 -20.85 -5.56
CA TRP A 140 -14.95 -22.05 -4.96
C TRP A 140 -15.44 -21.72 -3.55
#